data_AF-X0WZZ5-F1
#
_entry.id   AF-X0WZZ5-F1
#
_cell.length_a   1.000
_cell.length_b   1.000
_cell.length_c   1.000
_cell.angle_alpha   90.00
_cell.angle_beta   90.00
_cell.angle_gamma   90.00
#
_symmetry.space_group_name_H-M   'P 1'
#
loop_
_entity.id
_entity.type
_entity.pdbx_description
1 polymer ?
#
loop_
_entity_poly.entity_id
_entity_poly.type
_entity_poly.pdbx_seq_one_letter_code
_entity_poly.pdbx_strand_id
1 'polypeptide(L)'
;ALKIGAGMGYDSSGLADLATIAFLHDVGMYKISQGILNKRDTLSDKEFKEVQRHPEISADILSRSDGEYVWLGDVALQVHERADGSGYPFGLKQEEIHDYASIIGLADMYSDMISNGTYSERIEQNRAVRDIIDSGQEAFPARVVKAFLNQISFFPLSSYVKLNDRSVGRVANTHPGFPLKPTVEIIYDSLGSKMQKPRIVDLSQQILLYVTGSIDEKDIA
;
A
#
# COMPACT_ATOMS: atom_id res chain seq x y z
N ALA A 1 6.77 0.14 -0.22
CA ALA A 1 7.95 -0.65 0.19
C ALA A 1 8.77 0.03 1.29
N LEU A 2 9.45 1.16 1.06
CA LEU A 2 10.45 1.70 2.00
C LEU A 2 9.96 1.97 3.42
N LYS A 3 8.75 2.51 3.60
CA LYS A 3 8.18 2.69 4.96
C LYS A 3 8.04 1.36 5.70
N ILE A 4 7.59 0.31 5.00
CA ILE A 4 7.45 -1.04 5.55
C ILE A 4 8.83 -1.59 5.93
N GLY A 5 9.82 -1.48 5.02
CA GLY A 5 11.20 -1.88 5.29
C GLY A 5 11.79 -1.17 6.51
N ALA A 6 11.61 0.14 6.62
CA ALA A 6 12.06 0.91 7.79
C ALA A 6 11.36 0.43 9.07
N GLY A 7 10.06 0.15 9.01
CA GLY A 7 9.29 -0.44 10.11
C GLY A 7 9.73 -1.86 10.50
N MET A 8 10.40 -2.58 9.60
CA MET A 8 11.02 -3.88 9.85
C MET A 8 12.47 -3.78 10.34
N GLY A 9 13.04 -2.58 10.42
CA GLY A 9 14.38 -2.35 10.94
C GLY A 9 15.51 -2.45 9.92
N TYR A 10 15.21 -2.40 8.61
CA TYR A 10 16.25 -2.32 7.59
C TYR A 10 17.06 -1.03 7.75
N ASP A 11 18.39 -1.16 7.66
CA ASP A 11 19.31 -0.03 7.71
C ASP A 11 19.34 0.73 6.37
N SER A 12 20.19 1.75 6.27
CA SER A 12 20.29 2.56 5.05
C SER A 12 20.71 1.75 3.82
N SER A 13 21.53 0.72 3.98
CA SER A 13 21.96 -0.14 2.88
C SER A 13 20.81 -1.01 2.41
N GLY A 14 20.15 -1.72 3.32
CA GLY A 14 19.00 -2.57 2.99
C GLY A 14 17.81 -1.79 2.45
N LEU A 15 17.61 -0.55 2.90
CA LEU A 15 16.61 0.35 2.30
C LEU A 15 16.98 0.80 0.89
N ALA A 16 18.27 0.99 0.59
CA ALA A 16 18.73 1.31 -0.76
C ALA A 16 18.57 0.11 -1.71
N ASP A 17 18.87 -1.10 -1.25
CA ASP A 17 18.61 -2.33 -2.00
C ASP A 17 17.12 -2.50 -2.27
N LEU A 18 16.28 -2.40 -1.23
CA LEU A 18 14.83 -2.46 -1.35
C LEU A 18 14.29 -1.38 -2.30
N ALA A 19 14.83 -0.16 -2.27
CA ALA A 19 14.45 0.91 -3.20
C ALA A 19 14.76 0.52 -4.64
N THR A 20 15.94 -0.04 -4.87
CA THR A 20 16.42 -0.44 -6.20
C THR A 20 15.53 -1.50 -6.81
N ILE A 21 15.26 -2.59 -6.08
CA ILE A 21 14.38 -3.64 -6.60
C ILE A 21 12.92 -3.18 -6.68
N ALA A 22 12.42 -2.37 -5.74
CA ALA A 22 11.07 -1.82 -5.83
C ALA A 22 10.87 -0.92 -7.06
N PHE A 23 11.92 -0.21 -7.49
CA PHE A 23 11.85 0.59 -8.71
C PHE A 23 11.90 -0.25 -9.99
N LEU A 24 12.61 -1.37 -9.96
CA LEU A 24 12.92 -2.17 -11.15
C LEU A 24 12.02 -3.41 -11.34
N HIS A 25 11.27 -3.83 -10.33
CA HIS A 25 10.55 -5.12 -10.35
C HIS A 25 9.64 -5.31 -11.57
N ASP A 26 9.02 -4.24 -12.05
CA ASP A 26 8.09 -4.25 -13.19
C ASP A 26 8.72 -3.75 -14.50
N VAL A 27 10.05 -3.69 -14.61
CA VAL A 27 10.73 -3.25 -15.85
C VAL A 27 10.29 -4.05 -17.07
N GLY A 28 9.94 -5.33 -16.91
CA GLY A 28 9.43 -6.23 -17.93
C GLY A 28 8.09 -5.79 -18.54
N MET A 29 7.32 -4.93 -17.87
CA MET A 29 6.04 -4.40 -18.37
C MET A 29 6.18 -3.68 -19.71
N TYR A 30 7.36 -3.16 -20.05
CA TYR A 30 7.62 -2.53 -21.36
C TYR A 30 7.43 -3.47 -22.57
N LYS A 31 7.48 -4.79 -22.37
CA LYS A 31 7.21 -5.78 -23.43
C LYS A 31 5.73 -6.07 -23.62
N ILE A 32 4.88 -5.66 -22.68
CA ILE A 32 3.44 -5.89 -22.76
C ILE A 32 2.84 -4.89 -23.75
N SER A 33 1.92 -5.36 -24.59
CA SER A 33 1.25 -4.53 -25.58
C SER A 33 0.58 -3.30 -24.94
N GLN A 34 0.79 -2.13 -25.53
CA GLN A 34 0.10 -0.90 -25.14
C GLN A 34 -1.43 -1.01 -25.24
N GLY A 35 -1.95 -1.89 -26.10
CA GLY A 35 -3.39 -2.16 -26.17
C GLY A 35 -3.93 -2.83 -24.91
N ILE A 36 -3.12 -3.67 -24.26
CA ILE A 36 -3.45 -4.33 -23.00
C ILE A 36 -3.28 -3.36 -21.84
N LEU A 37 -2.17 -2.63 -21.80
CA LEU A 37 -1.84 -1.69 -20.72
C LEU A 37 -2.79 -0.49 -20.64
N ASN A 38 -3.33 -0.02 -21.77
CA ASN A 38 -4.23 1.13 -21.80
C ASN A 38 -5.72 0.74 -21.80
N LYS A 39 -6.03 -0.55 -21.67
CA LYS A 39 -7.41 -1.05 -21.67
C LYS A 39 -8.12 -0.59 -20.40
N ARG A 40 -9.35 -0.08 -20.55
CA ARG A 40 -10.21 0.36 -19.43
C ARG A 40 -11.22 -0.69 -18.99
N ASP A 41 -11.42 -1.71 -19.83
CA ASP A 41 -12.28 -2.86 -19.53
C ASP A 41 -11.44 -4.00 -18.94
N THR A 42 -12.12 -4.96 -18.32
CA THR A 42 -11.48 -6.17 -17.79
C THR A 42 -10.65 -6.88 -18.85
N LEU A 43 -9.45 -7.32 -18.47
CA LEU A 43 -8.61 -8.17 -19.32
C LEU A 43 -9.29 -9.53 -19.53
N SER A 44 -9.21 -10.05 -20.74
CA SER A 44 -9.47 -11.45 -21.01
C SER A 44 -8.37 -12.32 -20.40
N ASP A 45 -8.67 -13.60 -20.16
CA ASP A 45 -7.70 -14.56 -19.60
C ASP A 45 -6.39 -14.62 -20.39
N LYS A 46 -6.44 -14.41 -21.70
CA LYS A 46 -5.25 -14.38 -22.56
C LYS A 46 -4.41 -13.14 -22.34
N GLU A 47 -5.04 -11.97 -22.25
CA GLU A 47 -4.37 -10.71 -21.97
C GLU A 47 -3.79 -10.71 -20.55
N PHE A 48 -4.53 -11.23 -19.58
CA PHE A 48 -4.06 -11.37 -18.22
C PHE A 48 -2.84 -12.30 -18.13
N LYS A 49 -2.87 -13.46 -18.80
CA LYS A 49 -1.69 -14.34 -18.91
C LYS A 49 -0.50 -13.67 -19.58
N GLU A 50 -0.72 -12.75 -20.51
CA GLU A 50 0.37 -11.97 -21.12
C GLU A 50 0.99 -11.02 -20.09
N VAL A 51 0.17 -10.29 -19.32
CA VAL A 51 0.64 -9.45 -18.20
C VAL A 51 1.42 -10.28 -17.19
N GLN A 52 0.94 -11.47 -16.81
CA GLN A 52 1.61 -12.33 -15.81
C GLN A 52 3.01 -12.82 -16.22
N ARG A 53 3.44 -12.59 -17.47
CA ARG A 53 4.81 -12.89 -17.92
C ARG A 53 5.81 -11.79 -17.58
N HIS A 54 5.35 -10.60 -17.18
CA HIS A 54 6.26 -9.49 -16.90
C HIS A 54 7.31 -9.79 -15.83
N PRO A 55 7.08 -10.61 -14.77
CA PRO A 55 8.11 -10.90 -13.77
C PRO A 55 9.27 -11.69 -14.40
N GLU A 56 8.96 -12.68 -15.25
CA GLU A 56 9.97 -13.46 -15.98
C GLU A 56 10.78 -12.56 -16.94
N ILE A 57 10.11 -11.62 -17.60
CA ILE A 57 10.76 -10.65 -18.50
C ILE A 57 11.62 -9.67 -17.70
N SER A 58 11.13 -9.19 -16.55
CA SER A 58 11.91 -8.36 -15.63
C SER A 58 13.17 -9.10 -15.18
N ALA A 59 13.04 -10.36 -14.79
CA ALA A 59 14.15 -11.20 -14.38
C ALA A 59 15.18 -11.40 -15.50
N ASP A 60 14.74 -11.67 -16.73
CA ASP A 60 15.66 -11.79 -17.88
C ASP A 60 16.45 -10.48 -18.11
N ILE A 61 15.82 -9.32 -17.98
CA ILE A 61 16.50 -8.03 -18.11
C ILE A 61 17.49 -7.81 -16.97
N LEU A 62 17.05 -8.03 -15.74
CA LEU A 62 17.82 -7.75 -14.53
C LEU A 62 18.97 -8.76 -14.35
N SER A 63 18.84 -9.99 -14.84
CA SER A 63 19.90 -11.00 -14.82
C SER A 63 21.12 -10.64 -15.66
N ARG A 64 21.00 -9.65 -16.56
CA ARG A 64 22.11 -9.10 -17.35
C ARG A 64 22.92 -8.07 -16.58
N SER A 65 22.51 -7.74 -15.35
CA SER A 65 23.33 -6.92 -14.46
C SER A 65 24.47 -7.74 -13.88
N ASP A 66 25.66 -7.16 -13.83
CA ASP A 66 26.85 -7.81 -13.32
C ASP A 66 27.07 -7.53 -11.83
N GLY A 67 27.86 -8.40 -11.18
CA GLY A 67 28.38 -8.15 -9.84
C GLY A 67 27.34 -8.24 -8.73
N GLU A 68 27.19 -7.16 -7.97
CA GLU A 68 26.38 -7.13 -6.74
C GLU A 68 24.85 -7.12 -7.00
N TYR A 69 24.40 -7.00 -8.25
CA TYR A 69 22.99 -6.84 -8.61
C TYR A 69 22.29 -8.10 -9.13
N VAL A 70 23.00 -9.24 -9.20
CA VAL A 70 22.45 -10.49 -9.75
C VAL A 70 21.16 -10.93 -9.04
N TRP A 71 21.04 -10.65 -7.73
CA TRP A 71 19.87 -10.98 -6.92
C TRP A 71 18.59 -10.24 -7.34
N LEU A 72 18.68 -9.13 -8.09
CA LEU A 72 17.51 -8.35 -8.52
C LEU A 72 16.56 -9.20 -9.37
N GLY A 73 17.10 -10.06 -10.24
CA GLY A 73 16.30 -10.93 -11.08
C GLY A 73 15.49 -11.95 -10.27
N ASP A 74 16.14 -12.58 -9.29
CA ASP A 74 15.51 -13.57 -8.41
C ASP A 74 14.37 -12.96 -7.59
N VAL A 75 14.57 -11.74 -7.08
CA VAL A 75 13.53 -11.05 -6.30
C VAL A 75 12.38 -10.56 -7.20
N ALA A 76 12.67 -10.08 -8.42
CA ALA A 76 11.65 -9.64 -9.36
C ALA A 76 10.66 -10.77 -9.72
N LEU A 77 11.14 -12.01 -9.85
CA LEU A 77 10.28 -13.18 -10.08
C LEU A 77 9.26 -13.40 -8.96
N GLN A 78 9.56 -12.95 -7.74
CA GLN A 78 8.83 -13.32 -6.55
C GLN A 78 7.85 -12.23 -6.06
N VAL A 79 7.89 -11.01 -6.61
CA VAL A 79 7.07 -9.88 -6.12
C VAL A 79 5.56 -10.19 -6.19
N HIS A 80 5.16 -10.98 -7.19
CA HIS A 80 3.78 -11.39 -7.40
C HIS A 80 3.44 -12.76 -6.79
N GLU A 81 4.39 -13.37 -6.06
CA GLU A 81 4.14 -14.56 -5.26
C GLU A 81 3.37 -14.23 -3.98
N ARG A 82 2.64 -15.21 -3.46
CA ARG A 82 1.79 -15.07 -2.26
C ARG A 82 2.07 -16.23 -1.33
N ALA A 83 2.14 -15.98 -0.03
CA ALA A 83 2.58 -16.96 0.96
C ALA A 83 1.68 -18.22 1.05
N ASP A 84 0.45 -18.14 0.56
CA ASP A 84 -0.50 -19.26 0.40
C ASP A 84 -0.30 -20.09 -0.88
N GLY A 85 0.56 -19.63 -1.81
CA GLY A 85 0.82 -20.23 -3.10
C GLY A 85 -0.16 -19.82 -4.21
N SER A 86 -1.02 -18.84 -3.97
CA SER A 86 -1.96 -18.30 -4.98
C SER A 86 -1.30 -17.36 -6.00
N GLY A 87 -0.05 -16.95 -5.73
CA GLY A 87 0.74 -16.06 -6.57
C GLY A 87 1.31 -16.71 -7.82
N TYR A 88 2.11 -15.93 -8.55
CA TYR A 88 2.72 -16.33 -9.81
C TYR A 88 4.14 -15.75 -9.92
N PRO A 89 5.02 -16.32 -10.76
CA PRO A 89 4.79 -17.38 -11.75
C PRO A 89 4.91 -18.82 -11.23
N PHE A 90 5.51 -19.06 -10.06
CA PHE A 90 5.85 -20.39 -9.57
C PHE A 90 4.92 -20.91 -8.47
N GLY A 91 4.15 -20.04 -7.82
CA GLY A 91 3.26 -20.42 -6.72
C GLY A 91 4.04 -20.77 -5.45
N LEU A 92 5.09 -19.99 -5.17
CA LEU A 92 5.94 -20.14 -3.99
C LEU A 92 5.13 -19.93 -2.70
N LYS A 93 5.57 -20.53 -1.59
CA LYS A 93 4.87 -20.47 -0.31
C LYS A 93 5.77 -19.97 0.81
N GLN A 94 5.17 -19.19 1.71
CA GLN A 94 5.75 -18.79 2.99
C GLN A 94 7.23 -18.37 2.88
N GLU A 95 8.15 -19.13 3.49
CA GLU A 95 9.58 -18.83 3.58
C GLU A 95 10.35 -19.00 2.26
N GLU A 96 9.72 -19.51 1.20
CA GLU A 96 10.30 -19.58 -0.15
C GLU A 96 10.38 -18.20 -0.82
N ILE A 97 9.61 -17.23 -0.32
CA ILE A 97 9.51 -15.88 -0.87
C ILE A 97 10.49 -14.94 -0.16
N HIS A 98 11.34 -14.29 -0.93
CA HIS A 98 12.29 -13.31 -0.44
C HIS A 98 11.58 -12.13 0.26
N ASP A 99 12.16 -11.64 1.35
CA ASP A 99 11.59 -10.54 2.16
C ASP A 99 11.25 -9.31 1.33
N TYR A 100 12.19 -8.86 0.50
CA TYR A 100 11.96 -7.72 -0.40
C TYR A 100 10.78 -7.97 -1.33
N ALA A 101 10.62 -9.17 -1.88
CA ALA A 101 9.48 -9.51 -2.73
C ALA A 101 8.17 -9.43 -1.95
N SER A 102 8.11 -9.97 -0.73
CA SER A 102 6.93 -9.84 0.14
C SER A 102 6.59 -8.39 0.49
N ILE A 103 7.60 -7.56 0.78
CA ILE A 103 7.42 -6.13 1.11
C ILE A 103 6.93 -5.34 -0.11
N ILE A 104 7.49 -5.61 -1.29
CA ILE A 104 7.11 -4.94 -2.53
C ILE A 104 5.71 -5.40 -2.93
N GLY A 105 5.45 -6.70 -2.97
CA GLY A 105 4.15 -7.26 -3.37
C GLY A 105 2.99 -6.74 -2.53
N LEU A 106 3.16 -6.61 -1.20
CA LEU A 106 2.13 -6.01 -0.35
C LEU A 106 1.94 -4.52 -0.67
N ALA A 107 3.03 -3.78 -0.86
CA ALA A 107 2.97 -2.35 -1.17
C ALA A 107 2.36 -2.07 -2.55
N ASP A 108 2.66 -2.92 -3.52
CA ASP A 108 2.15 -2.88 -4.89
C ASP A 108 0.64 -3.16 -4.90
N MET A 109 0.23 -4.28 -4.27
CA MET A 109 -1.19 -4.62 -4.08
C MET A 109 -1.97 -3.49 -3.40
N TYR A 110 -1.42 -2.89 -2.35
CA TYR A 110 -2.04 -1.73 -1.70
C TYR A 110 -2.16 -0.52 -2.63
N SER A 111 -1.09 -0.20 -3.37
CA SER A 111 -1.08 0.93 -4.32
C SER A 111 -2.11 0.75 -5.43
N ASP A 112 -2.25 -0.47 -5.95
CA ASP A 112 -3.23 -0.81 -6.98
C ASP A 112 -4.67 -0.65 -6.48
N MET A 113 -4.95 -1.05 -5.22
CA MET A 113 -6.28 -0.89 -4.61
C MET A 113 -6.70 0.58 -4.48
N ILE A 114 -5.78 1.47 -4.07
CA ILE A 114 -6.10 2.87 -3.74
C ILE A 114 -5.87 3.84 -4.90
N SER A 115 -5.20 3.40 -5.95
CA SER A 115 -5.08 4.13 -7.20
C SER A 115 -6.25 3.78 -8.11
N ASN A 116 -6.46 4.55 -9.19
CA ASN A 116 -7.28 4.07 -10.30
C ASN A 116 -6.47 2.99 -11.02
N GLY A 117 -6.33 1.82 -10.40
CA GLY A 117 -5.55 0.71 -10.94
C GLY A 117 -6.03 0.39 -12.36
N THR A 118 -5.13 -0.15 -13.18
CA THR A 118 -5.35 -0.35 -14.61
C THR A 118 -6.60 -1.20 -14.92
N TYR A 119 -7.03 -2.06 -13.97
CA TYR A 119 -8.11 -3.04 -14.19
C TYR A 119 -9.13 -3.18 -13.04
N SER A 120 -9.09 -2.31 -12.01
CA SER A 120 -10.01 -2.40 -10.86
C SER A 120 -10.54 -1.02 -10.42
N GLU A 121 -11.74 -0.99 -9.87
CA GLU A 121 -12.29 0.24 -9.29
C GLU A 121 -11.51 0.63 -8.04
N ARG A 122 -11.07 1.90 -8.00
CA ARG A 122 -10.42 2.49 -6.84
C ARG A 122 -11.28 2.32 -5.60
N ILE A 123 -10.70 1.77 -4.54
CA ILE A 123 -11.32 1.73 -3.22
C ILE A 123 -10.70 2.73 -2.26
N GLU A 124 -11.49 3.17 -1.29
CA GLU A 124 -11.03 4.07 -0.25
C GLU A 124 -9.91 3.42 0.59
N GLN A 125 -8.93 4.21 1.01
CA GLN A 125 -7.75 3.73 1.73
C GLN A 125 -8.11 2.94 3.00
N ASN A 126 -9.15 3.37 3.72
CA ASN A 126 -9.63 2.66 4.91
C ASN A 126 -10.18 1.26 4.58
N ARG A 127 -10.74 1.05 3.39
CA ARG A 127 -11.21 -0.24 2.90
C ARG A 127 -10.03 -1.09 2.44
N ALA A 128 -9.09 -0.54 1.67
CA ALA A 128 -7.89 -1.26 1.26
C ALA A 128 -7.09 -1.80 2.46
N VAL A 129 -6.95 -1.00 3.52
CA VAL A 129 -6.29 -1.45 4.76
C VAL A 129 -7.08 -2.58 5.44
N ARG A 130 -8.41 -2.55 5.44
CA ARG A 130 -9.23 -3.66 5.97
C ARG A 130 -9.07 -4.91 5.13
N ASP A 131 -9.14 -4.80 3.81
CA ASP A 131 -8.99 -5.92 2.90
C ASP A 131 -7.61 -6.58 3.09
N ILE A 132 -6.54 -5.80 3.33
CA ILE A 132 -5.20 -6.32 3.68
C ILE A 132 -5.18 -6.99 5.07
N ILE A 133 -5.95 -6.52 6.05
CA ILE A 133 -6.04 -7.18 7.36
C ILE A 133 -6.77 -8.52 7.24
N ASP A 134 -7.85 -8.54 6.46
CA ASP A 134 -8.76 -9.69 6.35
C ASP A 134 -8.20 -10.77 5.42
N SER A 135 -7.59 -10.40 4.29
CA SER A 135 -7.05 -11.33 3.28
C SER A 135 -5.52 -11.42 3.26
N GLY A 136 -4.82 -10.38 3.73
CA GLY A 136 -3.37 -10.30 3.62
C GLY A 136 -2.62 -11.21 4.59
N GLN A 137 -3.27 -11.77 5.62
CA GLN A 137 -2.62 -12.68 6.57
C GLN A 137 -2.28 -14.05 5.96
N GLU A 138 -3.03 -14.48 4.94
CA GLU A 138 -2.74 -15.72 4.21
C GLU A 138 -1.75 -15.44 3.07
N ALA A 139 -1.90 -14.28 2.41
CA ALA A 139 -1.12 -13.89 1.25
C ALA A 139 0.30 -13.36 1.56
N PHE A 140 0.53 -12.81 2.76
CA PHE A 140 1.81 -12.21 3.14
C PHE A 140 2.27 -12.61 4.55
N PRO A 141 3.59 -12.66 4.81
CA PRO A 141 4.10 -12.94 6.14
C PRO A 141 3.58 -11.93 7.17
N ALA A 142 3.11 -12.41 8.33
CA ALA A 142 2.49 -11.58 9.37
C ALA A 142 3.35 -10.40 9.82
N ARG A 143 4.68 -10.54 9.81
CA ARG A 143 5.62 -9.44 10.13
C ARG A 143 5.59 -8.31 9.11
N VAL A 144 5.40 -8.61 7.83
CA VAL A 144 5.30 -7.62 6.74
C VAL A 144 3.96 -6.89 6.86
N VAL A 145 2.87 -7.62 7.08
CA VAL A 145 1.53 -7.04 7.32
C VAL A 145 1.56 -6.12 8.55
N LYS A 146 2.15 -6.58 9.66
CA LYS A 146 2.31 -5.76 10.88
C LYS A 146 3.11 -4.49 10.63
N ALA A 147 4.23 -4.59 9.91
CA ALA A 147 5.05 -3.42 9.57
C ALA A 147 4.28 -2.44 8.68
N PHE A 148 3.50 -2.93 7.72
CA PHE A 148 2.62 -2.10 6.90
C PHE A 148 1.58 -1.35 7.75
N LEU A 149 0.86 -2.05 8.62
CA LEU A 149 -0.18 -1.45 9.48
C LEU A 149 0.39 -0.41 10.45
N ASN A 150 1.65 -0.56 10.87
CA ASN A 150 2.33 0.43 11.69
C ASN A 150 2.74 1.68 10.91
N GLN A 151 2.75 1.65 9.59
CA GLN A 151 3.29 2.73 8.74
C GLN A 151 2.21 3.46 7.94
N ILE A 152 1.05 2.84 7.77
CA ILE A 152 -0.07 3.38 7.01
C ILE A 152 -1.20 3.78 7.96
N SER A 153 -1.62 5.04 7.86
CA SER A 153 -2.82 5.53 8.53
C SER A 153 -4.08 4.99 7.85
N PHE A 154 -5.14 4.73 8.60
CA PHE A 154 -6.47 4.49 8.03
C PHE A 154 -7.06 5.73 7.36
N PHE A 155 -6.58 6.91 7.77
CA PHE A 155 -7.09 8.20 7.33
C PHE A 155 -6.02 8.93 6.51
N PRO A 156 -6.24 9.13 5.19
CA PRO A 156 -5.32 9.86 4.35
C PRO A 156 -5.10 11.30 4.84
N LEU A 157 -3.92 11.87 4.55
CA LEU A 157 -3.71 13.30 4.75
C LEU A 157 -4.72 14.12 3.97
N SER A 158 -5.17 15.23 4.55
CA SER A 158 -6.21 16.13 4.02
C SER A 158 -7.61 15.50 3.86
N SER A 159 -7.80 14.23 4.20
CA SER A 159 -9.14 13.65 4.31
C SER A 159 -9.91 14.26 5.48
N TYR A 160 -11.23 14.21 5.42
CA TYR A 160 -12.09 14.69 6.50
C TYR A 160 -12.63 13.52 7.33
N VAL A 161 -12.68 13.72 8.63
CA VAL A 161 -13.09 12.70 9.60
C VAL A 161 -14.07 13.29 10.61
N LYS A 162 -15.01 12.46 11.04
CA LYS A 162 -15.90 12.73 12.16
C LYS A 162 -15.32 12.15 13.44
N LEU A 163 -15.34 12.94 14.51
CA LEU A 163 -14.95 12.47 15.84
C LEU A 163 -16.17 12.05 16.67
N ASN A 164 -15.94 11.28 17.73
CA ASN A 164 -16.99 10.77 18.61
C ASN A 164 -17.76 11.86 19.38
N ASP A 165 -17.22 13.07 19.50
CA ASP A 165 -17.91 14.24 20.02
C ASP A 165 -18.74 14.99 18.96
N ARG A 166 -18.85 14.42 17.75
CA ARG A 166 -19.52 14.95 16.55
C ARG A 166 -18.79 16.07 15.83
N SER A 167 -17.64 16.53 16.33
CA SER A 167 -16.83 17.49 15.60
C SER A 167 -16.31 16.88 14.29
N VAL A 168 -16.04 17.75 13.32
CA VAL A 168 -15.48 17.38 12.02
C VAL A 168 -14.16 18.09 11.84
N GLY A 169 -13.16 17.33 11.39
CA GLY A 169 -11.83 17.86 11.17
C GLY A 169 -11.15 17.27 9.96
N ARG A 170 -10.13 17.98 9.48
CA ARG A 170 -9.25 17.55 8.40
C ARG A 170 -8.01 16.89 8.99
N VAL A 171 -7.59 15.75 8.44
CA VAL A 171 -6.36 15.07 8.85
C VAL A 171 -5.16 15.92 8.45
N ALA A 172 -4.43 16.42 9.45
CA ALA A 172 -3.25 17.27 9.28
C ALA A 172 -1.94 16.48 9.32
N ASN A 173 -1.89 15.39 10.10
CA ASN A 173 -0.70 14.53 10.18
C ASN A 173 -1.07 13.08 10.51
N THR A 174 -0.15 12.15 10.24
CA THR A 174 -0.27 10.72 10.57
C THR A 174 0.91 10.26 11.42
N HIS A 175 0.71 9.22 12.22
CA HIS A 175 1.70 8.76 13.20
C HIS A 175 2.02 7.28 13.03
N PRO A 176 3.30 6.92 12.83
CA PRO A 176 3.71 5.53 12.89
C PRO A 176 3.32 4.88 14.22
N GLY A 177 2.81 3.65 14.16
CA GLY A 177 2.31 2.89 15.32
C GLY A 177 0.91 3.28 15.82
N PHE A 178 0.32 4.36 15.30
CA PHE A 178 -1.03 4.81 15.66
C PHE A 178 -1.92 5.04 14.43
N PRO A 179 -2.22 3.98 13.66
CA PRO A 179 -2.87 4.10 12.35
C PRO A 179 -4.31 4.63 12.42
N LEU A 180 -4.94 4.58 13.60
CA LEU A 180 -6.29 5.09 13.86
C LEU A 180 -6.34 6.45 14.57
N LYS A 181 -5.20 7.03 14.92
CA LYS A 181 -5.14 8.25 15.74
C LYS A 181 -4.33 9.36 15.06
N PRO A 182 -4.80 9.92 13.94
CA PRO A 182 -4.11 11.02 13.26
C PRO A 182 -4.12 12.32 14.08
N THR A 183 -3.30 13.29 13.68
CA THR A 183 -3.52 14.69 14.07
C THR A 183 -4.62 15.29 13.19
N VAL A 184 -5.61 15.92 13.81
CA VAL A 184 -6.79 16.47 13.14
C VAL A 184 -6.90 17.97 13.40
N GLU A 185 -7.05 18.75 12.34
CA GLU A 185 -7.45 20.15 12.37
C GLU A 185 -8.98 20.22 12.39
N ILE A 186 -9.55 20.48 13.56
CA ILE A 186 -10.99 20.58 13.77
C ILE A 186 -11.48 21.89 13.13
N ILE A 187 -12.40 21.75 12.18
CA ILE A 187 -12.97 22.86 11.39
C ILE A 187 -14.46 23.10 11.66
N TYR A 188 -15.16 22.11 12.22
CA TYR A 188 -16.52 22.24 12.74
C TYR A 188 -16.57 21.67 14.17
N ASP A 189 -17.19 22.40 15.08
CA ASP A 189 -17.34 21.98 16.47
C ASP A 189 -18.41 20.89 16.66
N SER A 190 -18.60 20.44 17.91
CA SER A 190 -19.60 19.42 18.28
C SER A 190 -21.05 19.84 18.02
N LEU A 191 -21.32 21.14 17.78
CA LEU A 191 -22.63 21.69 17.46
C LEU A 191 -22.84 21.83 15.95
N GLY A 192 -21.84 21.49 15.13
CA GLY A 192 -21.88 21.68 13.67
C GLY A 192 -21.59 23.11 13.23
N SER A 193 -21.08 23.97 14.12
CA SER A 193 -20.71 25.34 13.75
C SER A 193 -19.29 25.39 13.20
N LYS A 194 -19.11 26.06 12.05
CA LYS A 194 -17.79 26.27 11.45
C LYS A 194 -16.92 27.10 12.39
N MET A 195 -15.73 26.61 12.70
CA MET A 195 -14.79 27.28 13.58
C MET A 195 -14.10 28.45 12.85
N GLN A 196 -14.11 29.63 13.46
CA GLN A 196 -13.34 30.79 12.94
C GLN A 196 -11.83 30.59 13.07
N LYS A 197 -11.40 29.84 14.09
CA LYS A 197 -10.01 29.45 14.33
C LYS A 197 -9.95 27.94 14.51
N PRO A 198 -9.53 27.19 13.48
CA PRO A 198 -9.40 25.75 13.58
C PRO A 198 -8.47 25.35 14.73
N ARG A 199 -8.79 24.23 15.38
CA ARG A 199 -8.00 23.69 16.49
C ARG A 199 -7.30 22.41 16.03
N ILE A 200 -5.98 22.37 16.15
CA ILE A 200 -5.20 21.17 15.87
C ILE A 200 -5.18 20.27 17.11
N VAL A 201 -5.55 19.01 16.95
CA VAL A 201 -5.58 18.01 18.02
C VAL A 201 -4.85 16.75 17.57
N ASP A 202 -3.82 16.37 18.31
CA ASP A 202 -3.16 15.09 18.14
C ASP A 202 -3.94 13.99 18.87
N LEU A 203 -4.65 13.13 18.12
CA LEU A 203 -5.46 12.06 18.70
C LEU A 203 -4.61 10.96 19.36
N SER A 204 -3.31 10.83 19.02
CA SER A 204 -2.41 9.88 19.69
C SER A 204 -2.27 10.17 21.19
N GLN A 205 -2.37 11.46 21.54
CA GLN A 205 -2.32 11.96 22.92
C GLN A 205 -3.70 12.06 23.58
N GLN A 206 -4.78 11.69 22.88
CA GLN A 206 -6.14 11.71 23.43
C GLN A 206 -6.59 10.29 23.81
N ILE A 207 -7.25 10.18 24.96
CA ILE A 207 -7.86 8.94 25.44
C ILE A 207 -9.31 8.84 24.97
N LEU A 208 -10.08 9.92 25.12
CA LEU A 208 -11.53 9.91 24.92
C LEU A 208 -11.98 10.39 23.54
N LEU A 209 -11.09 11.03 22.77
CA LEU A 209 -11.41 11.57 21.45
C LEU A 209 -10.83 10.65 20.37
N TYR A 210 -11.69 10.17 19.47
CA TYR A 210 -11.30 9.25 18.39
C TYR A 210 -12.18 9.43 17.16
N VAL A 211 -11.66 8.97 16.01
CA VAL A 211 -12.38 9.01 14.74
C VAL A 211 -13.49 7.96 14.72
N THR A 212 -14.71 8.37 14.40
CA THR A 212 -15.87 7.48 14.19
C THR A 212 -16.12 7.14 12.72
N GLY A 213 -15.58 7.92 11.79
CA GLY A 213 -15.71 7.65 10.35
C GLY A 213 -15.09 8.73 9.48
N SER A 214 -14.87 8.39 8.21
CA SER A 214 -14.49 9.36 7.16
C SER A 214 -15.74 10.11 6.66
N ILE A 215 -15.55 11.35 6.21
CA ILE A 215 -16.60 12.20 5.63
C ILE A 215 -16.09 12.72 4.27
N ASP A 216 -16.96 12.73 3.27
CA ASP A 216 -16.69 13.43 2.01
C ASP A 216 -16.81 14.94 2.19
N GLU A 217 -15.96 15.71 1.52
CA GLU A 217 -15.96 17.17 1.61
C GLU A 217 -17.32 17.81 1.31
N LYS A 218 -18.07 17.23 0.37
CA LYS A 218 -19.41 17.68 -0.03
C LYS A 218 -20.46 17.51 1.07
N ASP A 219 -20.22 16.59 2.01
CA ASP A 219 -21.12 16.25 3.11
C ASP A 219 -20.73 17.00 4.41
N ILE A 220 -19.79 17.95 4.31
CA ILE A 220 -19.40 18.86 5.40
C ILE A 220 -20.38 20.04 5.42
N ALA A 221 -21.61 19.78 5.85
CA ALA A 221 -22.63 20.78 6.16
C ALA A 221 -23.73 20.20 7.06
#